data_AF-A0A0J6SIX6-F1
#
_entry.id   AF-A0A0J6SIX6-F1
#
_cell.length_a   1.000
_cell.length_b   1.000
_cell.length_c   1.000
_cell.angle_alpha   90.00
_cell.angle_beta   90.00
_cell.angle_gamma   90.00
#
_symmetry.space_group_name_H-M   'P 1'
#
loop_
_entity.id
_entity.type
_entity.pdbx_description
1 polymer ?
#
loop_
_entity_poly.entity_id
_entity_poly.type
_entity_poly.pdbx_seq_one_letter_code
_entity_poly.pdbx_strand_id
1 'polypeptide(L)' 'MTGLAILDIARDGIFTFLKVAGPPMLVALVVGLVVSLFQALTQIQEQTLIYVPKIVAVFAAMLLMLPFMGDALAGYMT' A
#
# COMPACT_ATOMS: atom_id res chain seq x y z
N MET A 1 -13.25 -28.52 10.64
CA MET A 1 -13.46 -27.09 10.29
C MET A 1 -14.81 -26.96 9.62
N THR A 2 -15.77 -26.26 10.24
CA THR A 2 -17.09 -26.02 9.64
C THR A 2 -16.98 -24.93 8.57
N GLY A 3 -17.90 -24.91 7.59
CA GLY A 3 -17.88 -23.90 6.51
C GLY A 3 -17.94 -22.45 7.01
N LEU A 4 -18.62 -22.22 8.14
CA LEU A 4 -18.69 -20.90 8.78
C LEU A 4 -17.33 -20.44 9.33
N ALA A 5 -16.56 -21.34 9.94
CA ALA A 5 -15.23 -21.00 10.45
C ALA A 5 -14.25 -20.59 9.33
N ILE A 6 -14.41 -21.15 8.13
CA ILE A 6 -13.61 -20.77 6.96
C ILE A 6 -13.94 -19.34 6.49
N LEU A 7 -15.22 -18.97 6.53
CA LEU A 7 -15.68 -17.62 6.17
C LEU A 7 -15.15 -16.56 7.14
N ASP A 8 -15.14 -16.86 8.44
CA ASP A 8 -14.61 -15.94 9.46
C ASP A 8 -13.11 -15.70 9.27
N ILE A 9 -12.32 -16.77 9.07
CA ILE A 9 -10.89 -16.67 8.78
C ILE A 9 -10.63 -15.86 7.51
N ALA A 10 -11.39 -16.12 6.43
CA ALA A 10 -11.24 -15.40 5.18
C ALA A 10 -11.55 -13.90 5.34
N ARG A 11 -12.59 -13.56 6.12
CA ARG A 11 -12.95 -12.18 6.41
C ARG A 11 -11.82 -11.47 7.17
N ASP A 12 -11.32 -12.05 8.24
CA ASP A 12 -10.24 -11.46 9.04
C ASP A 12 -8.94 -11.34 8.26
N GLY A 13 -8.66 -12.31 7.38
CA GLY A 13 -7.54 -12.24 6.43
C GLY A 13 -7.64 -11.04 5.48
N ILE A 14 -8.84 -10.77 4.93
CA ILE A 14 -9.07 -9.59 4.07
C ILE A 14 -8.87 -8.29 4.85
N PHE A 15 -9.38 -8.19 6.08
CA PHE A 15 -9.16 -7.00 6.90
C PHE A 15 -7.70 -6.78 7.25
N THR A 16 -6.97 -7.85 7.55
CA THR A 16 -5.53 -7.80 7.82
C THR A 16 -4.76 -7.36 6.58
N PHE A 17 -5.07 -7.94 5.42
CA PHE A 17 -4.50 -7.51 4.14
C PHE A 17 -4.74 -6.02 3.89
N LEU A 18 -5.95 -5.52 4.14
CA LEU A 18 -6.29 -4.12 3.93
C LEU A 18 -5.50 -3.19 4.87
N LYS A 19 -5.29 -3.59 6.13
CA LYS A 19 -4.46 -2.85 7.10
C LYS A 19 -2.99 -2.79 6.65
N VAL A 20 -2.48 -3.89 6.12
CA VAL A 20 -1.07 -4.01 5.69
C VAL A 20 -0.82 -3.28 4.37
N ALA A 21 -1.70 -3.46 3.38
CA ALA A 21 -1.56 -2.89 2.04
C ALA A 21 -2.06 -1.44 1.92
N GLY A 22 -3.02 -1.03 2.75
CA GLY A 22 -3.65 0.30 2.69
C GLY A 22 -2.66 1.46 2.79
N PRO A 23 -1.78 1.50 3.81
CA PRO A 23 -0.83 2.59 3.97
C PRO A 23 0.14 2.80 2.78
N PRO A 24 0.85 1.78 2.26
CA PRO A 24 1.70 1.97 1.08
C PRO A 24 0.91 2.30 -0.19
N MET A 25 -0.33 1.80 -0.34
CA MET A 25 -1.20 2.17 -1.46
C MET A 25 -1.60 3.65 -1.42
N LEU A 26 -1.91 4.20 -0.24
CA LEU A 26 -2.21 5.63 -0.08
C LEU A 26 -1.01 6.49 -0.45
N VAL A 27 0.20 6.11 -0.04
CA VAL A 27 1.42 6.83 -0.43
C VAL A 27 1.63 6.76 -1.94
N ALA A 28 1.47 5.57 -2.54
CA ALA A 28 1.57 5.40 -3.99
C ALA A 28 0.58 6.28 -4.76
N LEU A 29 -0.65 6.44 -4.23
CA LEU A 29 -1.68 7.28 -4.81
C LEU A 29 -1.30 8.75 -4.75
N VAL A 30 -0.97 9.26 -3.55
CA VAL A 30 -0.64 10.68 -3.34
C VAL A 30 0.57 11.09 -4.19
N VAL A 31 1.63 10.29 -4.17
CA VAL A 31 2.85 10.58 -4.94
C VAL A 31 2.60 10.49 -6.43
N GLY A 32 1.84 9.49 -6.88
CA GLY A 32 1.45 9.37 -8.28
C GLY A 32 0.65 10.57 -8.77
N LEU A 33 -0.30 11.04 -7.95
CA LEU A 33 -1.12 12.22 -8.27
C LEU A 33 -0.25 13.49 -8.36
N VAL A 34 0.59 13.75 -7.35
CA VAL A 34 1.50 14.90 -7.34
C VAL A 34 2.39 14.90 -8.57
N VAL A 35 3.03 13.78 -8.87
CA VAL A 35 3.95 13.64 -10.00
C VAL A 35 3.22 13.77 -11.34
N SER A 36 2.00 13.24 -11.46
CA SER A 36 1.17 13.40 -12.66
C SER A 36 0.74 14.86 -12.90
N LEU A 37 0.45 15.59 -11.81
CA LEU A 37 0.11 17.01 -11.89
C LEU A 37 1.33 17.83 -12.33
N PHE A 38 2.51 17.57 -11.78
CA PHE A 38 3.75 18.22 -12.22
C PHE A 38 4.03 17.98 -13.69
N GLN A 39 3.86 16.75 -14.18
CA GLN A 39 4.03 16.43 -15.60
C GLN A 39 3.03 17.16 -16.49
N ALA A 40 1.78 17.26 -16.06
CA ALA A 40 0.76 17.98 -16.81
C ALA A 40 1.07 19.49 -16.87
N LEU A 41 1.54 20.08 -15.77
CA LEU A 41 1.86 21.51 -15.69
C LEU A 41 3.12 21.88 -16.49
N THR A 42 4.14 21.02 -16.54
CA THR A 42 5.39 21.29 -17.28
C THR A 42 5.37 20.76 -18.71
N GLN A 43 4.31 20.08 -19.12
CA GLN A 43 4.19 19.41 -20.42
C GLN A 43 5.25 18.33 -20.68
N ILE A 44 5.92 17.83 -19.63
CA ILE A 44 6.91 16.75 -19.72
C ILE A 44 6.17 15.41 -19.56
N GLN A 45 5.98 14.68 -20.66
CA GLN A 45 5.28 13.38 -20.67
C GLN A 45 6.27 12.20 -20.75
N GLU A 46 7.37 12.28 -20.02
CA GLU A 46 8.35 11.20 -19.93
C GLU A 46 7.86 10.12 -18.98
N GLN A 47 7.39 9.00 -19.51
CA GLN A 47 6.79 7.92 -18.71
C GLN A 47 7.72 7.40 -17.61
N THR A 48 9.04 7.45 -17.81
CA THR A 48 10.04 7.00 -16.83
C THR A 48 10.09 7.89 -15.58
N LEU A 49 9.79 9.19 -15.71
CA LEU A 49 9.81 10.16 -14.62
C LEU A 49 8.71 9.90 -13.59
N ILE A 50 7.62 9.23 -13.98
CA ILE A 50 6.53 8.87 -13.05
C ILE A 50 6.98 7.75 -12.10
N TYR A 51 7.73 6.79 -12.63
CA TYR A 51 8.00 5.53 -11.92
C TYR A 51 9.04 5.70 -10.82
N VAL A 52 10.11 6.47 -11.06
CA VAL A 52 11.23 6.58 -10.09
C VAL A 52 10.79 7.20 -8.75
N PRO A 53 10.17 8.40 -8.71
CA PRO A 53 9.74 9.01 -7.46
C PRO A 53 8.70 8.17 -6.73
N LYS A 54 7.80 7.52 -7.48
CA LYS A 54 6.75 6.65 -6.92
C LYS A 54 7.35 5.42 -6.23
N ILE A 55 8.31 4.74 -6.86
CA ILE A 55 8.97 3.56 -6.28
C ILE A 55 9.68 3.95 -4.98
N VAL A 56 10.47 5.02 -5.00
CA VAL A 56 11.23 5.48 -3.82
C VAL A 56 10.29 5.80 -2.66
N ALA A 57 9.18 6.50 -2.92
CA ALA A 57 8.23 6.86 -1.88
C ALA A 57 7.48 5.65 -1.30
N VAL A 58 7.10 4.68 -2.13
CA VAL A 58 6.47 3.43 -1.66
C VAL A 58 7.46 2.62 -0.84
N PHE A 59 8.72 2.51 -1.27
CA PHE A 59 9.76 1.82 -0.50
C PHE A 59 10.00 2.48 0.86
N ALA A 60 10.08 3.81 0.90
CA ALA A 60 10.22 4.56 2.13
C ALA A 60 9.01 4.35 3.06
N ALA A 61 7.79 4.40 2.52
CA ALA A 61 6.57 4.14 3.28
C ALA A 61 6.56 2.74 3.88
N MET A 62 6.95 1.72 3.11
CA MET A 62 7.06 0.35 3.62
C MET A 62 8.07 0.26 4.76
N LEU A 63 9.25 0.87 4.64
CA LEU A 63 10.25 0.87 5.71
C LEU A 63 9.76 1.56 6.98
N LEU A 64 9.03 2.67 6.85
CA LEU A 64 8.51 3.42 7.99
C LEU A 64 7.31 2.73 8.64
N MET A 65 6.48 2.04 7.86
CA MET A 65 5.26 1.38 8.32
C MET A 65 5.48 -0.11 8.63
N LEU A 66 6.70 -0.62 8.47
CA LEU A 66 7.10 -1.98 8.80
C LEU A 66 6.64 -2.43 10.20
N PRO A 67 6.83 -1.66 11.30
CA PRO A 67 6.36 -2.09 12.63
C PRO A 67 4.84 -2.21 12.68
N PHE A 68 4.10 -1.26 12.11
CA PHE A 68 2.64 -1.29 12.06
C PHE A 68 2.11 -2.48 11.24
N MET A 69 2.73 -2.77 10.09
CA MET A 69 2.39 -3.93 9.26
C MET A 69 2.72 -5.24 9.98
N GLY A 70 3.83 -5.28 10.71
CA GLY A 70 4.24 -6.41 11.55
C GLY A 70 3.23 -6.70 12.66
N ASP A 71 2.79 -5.67 13.39
CA ASP A 71 1.78 -5.81 14.45
C ASP A 71 0.44 -6.30 13.90
N ALA A 72 0.02 -5.79 12.73
CA ALA A 72 -1.22 -6.22 12.07
C ALA A 72 -1.17 -7.70 11.66
N LEU A 73 -0.04 -8.17 11.15
CA LEU A 73 0.15 -9.58 10.79
C LEU A 73 0.25 -10.47 12.03
N ALA A 74 0.99 -10.03 13.06
CA ALA A 74 1.10 -10.76 14.33
C ALA A 74 -0.28 -10.97 14.97
N GLY A 75 -1.12 -9.94 15.00
CA GLY A 75 -2.48 -10.01 15.53
C GLY A 75 -3.46 -10.87 14.72
N TYR A 76 -3.12 -11.27 13.49
CA TYR A 76 -3.89 -12.25 12.73
C TYR A 76 -3.40 -13.69 12.95
N MET A 77 -2.12 -13.86 13.29
CA MET A 77 -1.49 -15.17 13.49
C MET A 77 -1.69 -15.75 14.90
N THR A 78 -2.07 -14.92 15.88
CA THR A 78 -2.35 -15.30 17.27
C THR A 78 -3.83 -15.29 17.56
#